data_AF-A0A2C5V2G5-F1
#
_entry.id   AF-A0A2C5V2G5-F1
#
_cell.length_a   1.000
_cell.length_b   1.000
_cell.length_c   1.000
_cell.angle_alpha   90.00
_cell.angle_beta   90.00
_cell.angle_gamma   90.00
#
_symmetry.space_group_name_H-M   'P 1'
#
loop_
_entity.id
_entity.type
_entity.pdbx_description
1 polymer ?
#
loop_
_entity_poly.entity_id
_entity_poly.type
_entity_poly.pdbx_seq_one_letter_code
_entity_poly.pdbx_strand_id
1 'polypeptide(L)'
;MNSPLFERQATGGVVARDGFGYQDAFLLEHIPRFLSQGAFSQAVSELLGDIEIRYFRPGGGTFCVTYEAKRHQLSKVEFWEEVARFLELHEKAPDEYVQFVLLCGDFAGEFQPLFRKLKRYRGPAVALNDDSNIRTSAKSEIVDTIVRLGQTSETALFVLDRVSFVQYSDDNVDAGFGTRLEECLPHLDMSRRETAAFRVKCKQLVDSSFKGIVTRKDIETALVDSAPSVAQDWRVTPSDLVLGPVGFELGPLALDITAFNGLGRDSLGQAAWDKLQLSLVEIGDFLHESRTRRGVRLSAKHRMSLSCLLGYCFSATRNFTLVLDHNDQLFDTAVHTRAPGLFFRVNEDALSTLGMQGVATISFPNGTNADVGVNAKILGLGDSPKLSLVSTEIVADIAGLNTAVSEAKLALVEFRARHQLQCLHLFIKAPSMFAIALGHRLNGVGRIQLYDWDQGKYVPTLHLI
;
A
#
# COMPACT_ATOMS: atom_id res chain seq x y z
N MET A 1 0.04 -21.05 -32.96
CA MET A 1 -0.09 -20.52 -31.59
C MET A 1 -1.47 -19.90 -31.48
N ASN A 2 -2.39 -20.55 -30.77
CA ASN A 2 -3.69 -19.95 -30.45
C ASN A 2 -3.48 -19.05 -29.23
N SER A 3 -4.01 -17.83 -29.29
CA SER A 3 -3.95 -16.91 -28.16
C SER A 3 -4.90 -17.40 -27.06
N PRO A 4 -4.48 -17.49 -25.79
CA PRO A 4 -5.33 -17.93 -24.68
C PRO A 4 -6.64 -17.14 -24.58
N LEU A 5 -6.62 -15.85 -24.94
CA LEU A 5 -7.79 -14.97 -24.93
C LEU A 5 -8.91 -15.41 -25.91
N PHE A 6 -8.56 -16.13 -26.98
CA PHE A 6 -9.51 -16.55 -28.02
C PHE A 6 -9.82 -18.05 -27.96
N GLU A 7 -9.41 -18.73 -26.89
CA GLU A 7 -9.78 -20.13 -26.68
C GLU A 7 -11.26 -20.25 -26.29
N ARG A 8 -11.89 -21.38 -26.63
CA ARG A 8 -13.30 -21.65 -26.32
C ARG A 8 -13.61 -21.54 -24.82
N GLN A 9 -12.63 -21.79 -23.96
CA GLN A 9 -12.77 -21.66 -22.51
C GLN A 9 -12.88 -20.19 -22.06
N ALA A 10 -12.11 -19.27 -22.67
CA ALA A 10 -12.19 -17.83 -22.40
C ALA A 10 -13.43 -17.15 -23.03
N THR A 11 -14.12 -17.82 -23.95
CA THR A 11 -15.29 -17.30 -24.67
C THR A 11 -16.60 -18.06 -24.37
N GLY A 12 -16.51 -19.18 -23.63
CA GLY A 12 -17.60 -20.13 -23.43
C GLY A 12 -18.71 -19.67 -22.49
N GLY A 13 -18.44 -18.70 -21.61
CA GLY A 13 -19.44 -18.14 -20.67
C GLY A 13 -20.49 -17.22 -21.31
N VAL A 14 -20.16 -16.62 -22.46
CA VAL A 14 -20.98 -15.57 -23.09
C VAL A 14 -22.33 -16.08 -23.64
N VAL A 15 -22.46 -17.39 -23.89
CA VAL A 15 -23.62 -17.97 -24.59
C VAL A 15 -24.65 -18.63 -23.64
N ALA A 16 -24.36 -18.77 -22.34
CA ALA A 16 -25.18 -19.56 -21.41
C ALA A 16 -25.54 -18.87 -20.08
N ARG A 17 -25.85 -17.57 -20.07
CA ARG A 17 -26.34 -16.87 -18.86
C ARG A 17 -27.86 -16.85 -18.79
N ASP A 18 -28.45 -17.96 -18.34
CA ASP A 18 -29.80 -17.97 -17.75
C ASP A 18 -29.67 -17.90 -16.22
N GLY A 19 -29.82 -16.70 -15.65
CA GLY A 19 -29.85 -16.48 -14.20
C GLY A 19 -28.51 -16.08 -13.55
N PHE A 20 -28.58 -15.75 -12.25
CA PHE A 20 -27.45 -15.33 -11.41
C PHE A 20 -26.57 -16.55 -11.10
N GLY A 21 -25.38 -16.63 -11.71
CA GLY A 21 -24.49 -17.77 -11.56
C GLY A 21 -23.84 -17.84 -10.17
N TYR A 22 -23.39 -19.04 -9.77
CA TYR A 22 -22.68 -19.30 -8.51
C TYR A 22 -21.48 -18.33 -8.29
N GLN A 23 -20.77 -17.98 -9.37
CA GLN A 23 -19.67 -17.01 -9.36
C GLN A 23 -20.14 -15.55 -9.15
N ASP A 24 -21.27 -15.16 -9.74
CA ASP A 24 -21.84 -13.82 -9.60
C ASP A 24 -22.33 -13.60 -8.15
N ALA A 25 -22.89 -14.66 -7.53
CA ALA A 25 -23.26 -14.69 -6.13
C ALA A 25 -22.06 -14.46 -5.20
N PHE A 26 -20.98 -15.21 -5.42
CA PHE A 26 -19.75 -15.03 -4.66
C PHE A 26 -19.19 -13.62 -4.81
N LEU A 27 -19.10 -13.12 -6.05
CA LEU A 27 -18.58 -11.79 -6.33
C LEU A 27 -19.41 -10.72 -5.63
N LEU A 28 -20.75 -10.76 -5.76
CA LEU A 28 -21.65 -9.82 -5.09
C LEU A 28 -21.42 -9.81 -3.58
N GLU A 29 -21.46 -10.98 -2.94
CA GLU A 29 -21.31 -11.12 -1.49
C GLU A 29 -19.97 -10.58 -0.97
N HIS A 30 -18.91 -10.70 -1.77
CA HIS A 30 -17.54 -10.33 -1.37
C HIS A 30 -17.09 -8.93 -1.84
N ILE A 31 -17.94 -8.16 -2.55
CA ILE A 31 -17.65 -6.76 -2.87
C ILE A 31 -17.23 -5.94 -1.63
N PRO A 32 -17.88 -6.05 -0.44
CA PRO A 32 -17.45 -5.30 0.73
C PRO A 32 -16.01 -5.64 1.17
N ARG A 33 -15.59 -6.90 1.03
CA ARG A 33 -14.20 -7.32 1.28
C ARG A 33 -13.24 -6.69 0.28
N PHE A 34 -13.56 -6.73 -1.02
CA PHE A 34 -12.67 -6.14 -2.03
C PHE A 34 -12.59 -4.61 -1.87
N LEU A 35 -13.69 -3.97 -1.47
CA LEU A 35 -13.74 -2.54 -1.23
C LEU A 35 -12.88 -2.11 -0.03
N SER A 36 -12.80 -2.92 1.02
CA SER A 36 -11.94 -2.67 2.19
C SER A 36 -10.45 -2.87 1.91
N GLN A 37 -10.09 -3.59 0.85
CA GLN A 37 -8.71 -3.88 0.48
C GLN A 37 -8.07 -2.72 -0.30
N GLY A 38 -7.13 -2.01 0.33
CA GLY A 38 -6.50 -0.81 -0.23
C GLY A 38 -5.85 -0.97 -1.61
N ALA A 39 -5.39 -2.16 -2.00
CA ALA A 39 -4.76 -2.40 -3.30
C ALA A 39 -5.73 -2.86 -4.40
N PHE A 40 -6.98 -3.22 -4.08
CA PHE A 40 -7.93 -3.69 -5.10
C PHE A 40 -8.06 -2.65 -6.24
N SER A 41 -8.28 -3.08 -7.47
CA SER A 41 -8.38 -2.15 -8.61
C SER A 41 -9.70 -2.39 -9.31
N GLN A 42 -9.92 -3.62 -9.72
CA GLN A 42 -11.08 -4.01 -10.51
C GLN A 42 -11.37 -5.50 -10.35
N ALA A 43 -12.62 -5.86 -10.61
CA ALA A 43 -13.07 -7.22 -10.81
C ALA A 43 -13.45 -7.43 -12.27
N VAL A 44 -13.14 -8.60 -12.79
CA VAL A 44 -13.55 -9.07 -14.11
C VAL A 44 -14.20 -10.43 -13.91
N SER A 45 -15.28 -10.72 -14.62
CA SER A 45 -15.87 -12.07 -14.65
C SER A 45 -15.77 -12.60 -16.07
N GLU A 46 -15.48 -13.90 -16.21
CA GLU A 46 -15.39 -14.61 -17.49
C GLU A 46 -14.28 -14.09 -18.42
N LEU A 47 -13.04 -13.98 -17.91
CA LEU A 47 -11.85 -13.79 -18.74
C LEU A 47 -11.10 -15.11 -18.91
N LEU A 48 -10.02 -15.37 -18.15
CA LEU A 48 -9.33 -16.67 -18.16
C LEU A 48 -9.76 -17.58 -17.02
N GLY A 49 -10.27 -17.02 -15.93
CA GLY A 49 -11.04 -17.73 -14.91
C GLY A 49 -12.46 -17.19 -14.77
N ASP A 50 -13.24 -17.82 -13.90
CA ASP A 50 -14.64 -17.44 -13.66
C ASP A 50 -14.74 -16.05 -13.03
N ILE A 51 -13.82 -15.73 -12.12
CA ILE A 51 -13.67 -14.41 -11.49
C ILE A 51 -12.19 -14.06 -11.43
N GLU A 52 -11.85 -12.83 -11.80
CA GLU A 52 -10.52 -12.26 -11.65
C GLU A 52 -10.59 -11.00 -10.80
N ILE A 53 -9.90 -11.02 -9.66
CA ILE A 53 -9.78 -9.86 -8.79
C ILE A 53 -8.37 -9.30 -8.97
N ARG A 54 -8.30 -8.06 -9.45
CA ARG A 54 -7.04 -7.41 -9.80
C ARG A 54 -6.66 -6.38 -8.76
N TYR A 55 -5.39 -6.39 -8.38
CA TYR A 55 -4.78 -5.52 -7.38
C TYR A 55 -3.67 -4.70 -8.02
N PHE A 56 -3.46 -3.49 -7.51
CA PHE A 56 -2.35 -2.63 -7.91
C PHE A 56 -1.01 -3.35 -7.76
N ARG A 57 -0.15 -3.24 -8.78
CA ARG A 57 1.21 -3.75 -8.77
C ARG A 57 2.20 -2.58 -8.85
N PRO A 58 3.07 -2.40 -7.84
CA PRO A 58 4.20 -1.47 -7.95
C PRO A 58 5.09 -1.82 -9.16
N GLY A 59 5.50 -0.82 -9.94
CA GLY A 59 6.19 -1.01 -11.23
C GLY A 59 5.24 -1.11 -12.43
N GLY A 60 3.94 -0.90 -12.24
CA GLY A 60 2.92 -0.78 -13.28
C GLY A 60 2.11 -2.07 -13.52
N GLY A 61 0.86 -1.90 -13.94
CA GLY A 61 -0.08 -3.00 -14.20
C GLY A 61 -0.81 -3.52 -12.96
N THR A 62 -1.27 -4.76 -13.00
CA THR A 62 -2.00 -5.39 -11.89
C THR A 62 -1.52 -6.79 -11.60
N PHE A 63 -1.54 -7.17 -10.32
CA PHE A 63 -1.57 -8.57 -9.92
C PHE A 63 -3.00 -9.11 -10.02
N CYS A 64 -3.14 -10.36 -10.43
CA CYS A 64 -4.42 -11.06 -10.56
C CYS A 64 -4.52 -12.20 -9.55
N VAL A 65 -5.64 -12.24 -8.85
CA VAL A 65 -6.13 -13.41 -8.12
C VAL A 65 -7.26 -14.02 -8.95
N THR A 66 -7.03 -15.22 -9.48
CA THR A 66 -8.01 -15.93 -10.29
C THR A 66 -8.81 -16.90 -9.43
N TYR A 67 -10.12 -16.92 -9.61
CA TYR A 67 -11.03 -17.85 -8.95
C TYR A 67 -11.60 -18.80 -9.99
N GLU A 68 -11.57 -20.09 -9.66
CA GLU A 68 -12.35 -21.12 -10.36
C GLU A 68 -13.48 -21.59 -9.45
N ALA A 69 -14.72 -21.49 -9.93
CA ALA A 69 -15.93 -21.66 -9.17
C ALA A 69 -16.67 -22.94 -9.57
N LYS A 70 -16.75 -23.91 -8.64
CA LYS A 70 -17.48 -25.17 -8.81
C LYS A 70 -18.56 -25.30 -7.74
N ARG A 71 -19.85 -25.29 -8.12
CA ARG A 71 -20.97 -25.35 -7.15
C ARG A 71 -21.11 -26.70 -6.41
N HIS A 72 -20.39 -27.74 -6.82
CA HIS A 72 -20.46 -29.08 -6.25
C HIS A 72 -19.20 -29.44 -5.46
N GLN A 73 -19.25 -30.58 -4.78
CA GLN A 73 -18.07 -31.17 -4.13
C GLN A 73 -17.13 -31.74 -5.18
N LEU A 74 -15.88 -31.28 -5.23
CA LEU A 74 -14.91 -31.83 -6.18
C LEU A 74 -14.43 -33.22 -5.78
N SER A 75 -14.31 -34.08 -6.79
CA SER A 75 -13.54 -35.32 -6.69
C SER A 75 -12.04 -35.02 -6.59
N LYS A 76 -11.26 -36.01 -6.16
CA LYS A 76 -9.80 -35.90 -6.10
C LYS A 76 -9.17 -35.60 -7.46
N VAL A 77 -9.73 -36.15 -8.53
CA VAL A 77 -9.23 -35.96 -9.90
C VAL A 77 -9.46 -34.51 -10.33
N GLU A 78 -10.72 -34.03 -10.24
CA GLU A 78 -11.08 -32.65 -10.60
C GLU A 78 -10.28 -31.62 -9.79
N PHE A 79 -10.09 -31.86 -8.48
CA PHE A 79 -9.29 -30.99 -7.63
C PHE A 79 -7.87 -30.78 -8.18
N TRP A 80 -7.20 -31.87 -8.58
CA TRP A 80 -5.84 -31.79 -9.08
C TRP A 80 -5.75 -31.30 -10.53
N GLU A 81 -6.75 -31.57 -11.35
CA GLU A 81 -6.87 -30.99 -12.69
C GLU A 81 -6.96 -29.45 -12.61
N GLU A 82 -7.74 -28.91 -11.68
CA GLU A 82 -7.83 -27.47 -11.49
C GLU A 82 -6.53 -26.86 -10.96
N VAL A 83 -5.83 -27.54 -10.04
CA VAL A 83 -4.50 -27.10 -9.58
C VAL A 83 -3.49 -27.11 -10.72
N ALA A 84 -3.53 -28.12 -11.60
CA ALA A 84 -2.64 -28.18 -12.76
C ALA A 84 -2.92 -27.04 -13.75
N ARG A 85 -4.20 -26.70 -13.98
CA ARG A 85 -4.58 -25.56 -14.82
C ARG A 85 -4.10 -24.23 -14.24
N PHE A 86 -4.18 -24.05 -12.92
CA PHE A 86 -3.61 -22.88 -12.24
C PHE A 86 -2.10 -22.78 -12.43
N LEU A 87 -1.38 -23.89 -12.31
CA LEU A 87 0.06 -23.93 -12.54
C LEU A 87 0.41 -23.53 -13.98
N GLU A 88 -0.29 -24.10 -14.97
CA GLU A 88 -0.09 -23.76 -16.38
C GLU A 88 -0.34 -22.27 -16.66
N LEU A 89 -1.40 -21.69 -16.07
CA LEU A 89 -1.70 -20.26 -16.20
C LEU A 89 -0.61 -19.41 -15.56
N HIS A 90 -0.10 -19.81 -14.39
CA HIS A 90 1.01 -19.14 -13.74
C HIS A 90 2.28 -19.16 -14.59
N GLU A 91 2.64 -20.31 -15.16
CA GLU A 91 3.83 -20.45 -16.00
C GLU A 91 3.78 -19.59 -17.26
N LYS A 92 2.59 -19.40 -17.84
CA LYS A 92 2.39 -18.52 -19.01
C LYS A 92 2.54 -17.03 -18.68
N ALA A 93 2.19 -16.61 -17.46
CA ALA A 93 2.16 -15.20 -17.07
C ALA A 93 2.43 -15.01 -15.56
N PRO A 94 3.68 -15.30 -15.09
CA PRO A 94 3.97 -15.42 -13.67
C PRO A 94 3.91 -14.10 -12.89
N ASP A 95 4.10 -12.97 -13.58
CA ASP A 95 4.08 -11.63 -13.00
C ASP A 95 2.67 -11.01 -12.96
N GLU A 96 1.68 -11.65 -13.60
CA GLU A 96 0.28 -11.20 -13.64
C GLU A 96 -0.60 -12.14 -12.84
N TYR A 97 -0.61 -13.44 -13.15
CA TYR A 97 -1.43 -14.45 -12.46
C TYR A 97 -0.66 -15.01 -11.28
N VAL A 98 -0.76 -14.31 -10.16
CA VAL A 98 0.11 -14.56 -9.00
C VAL A 98 -0.54 -15.42 -7.93
N GLN A 99 -1.87 -15.46 -7.85
CA GLN A 99 -2.60 -16.28 -6.88
C GLN A 99 -3.85 -16.88 -7.48
N PHE A 100 -4.26 -18.01 -6.91
CA PHE A 100 -5.36 -18.82 -7.41
C PHE A 100 -6.26 -19.25 -6.27
N VAL A 101 -7.56 -19.28 -6.53
CA VAL A 101 -8.57 -19.68 -5.55
C VAL A 101 -9.45 -20.73 -6.18
N LEU A 102 -9.47 -21.92 -5.60
CA LEU A 102 -10.46 -22.93 -5.92
C LEU A 102 -11.66 -22.71 -4.99
N LEU A 103 -12.77 -22.26 -5.58
CA LEU A 103 -14.01 -21.90 -4.90
C LEU A 103 -15.03 -23.03 -5.11
N CYS A 104 -15.35 -23.78 -4.07
CA CYS A 104 -16.19 -24.97 -4.19
C CYS A 104 -17.37 -24.98 -3.23
N GLY A 105 -18.46 -25.67 -3.60
CA GLY A 105 -19.57 -25.95 -2.68
C GLY A 105 -19.11 -26.77 -1.47
N ASP A 106 -18.22 -27.72 -1.73
CA ASP A 106 -17.54 -28.51 -0.71
C ASP A 106 -16.24 -29.13 -1.27
N PHE A 107 -15.44 -29.74 -0.40
CA PHE A 107 -14.25 -30.51 -0.77
C PHE A 107 -14.32 -31.91 -0.19
N ALA A 108 -13.71 -32.89 -0.87
CA ALA A 108 -13.57 -34.23 -0.30
C ALA A 108 -12.83 -34.18 1.05
N GLY A 109 -13.32 -34.94 2.04
CA GLY A 109 -12.83 -34.90 3.42
C GLY A 109 -11.34 -35.21 3.57
N GLU A 110 -10.74 -35.93 2.61
CA GLU A 110 -9.30 -36.23 2.59
C GLU A 110 -8.40 -34.98 2.49
N PHE A 111 -8.91 -33.85 1.98
CA PHE A 111 -8.15 -32.61 1.84
C PHE A 111 -8.18 -31.72 3.09
N GLN A 112 -9.08 -31.98 4.04
CA GLN A 112 -9.22 -31.18 5.26
C GLN A 112 -7.91 -31.06 6.08
N PRO A 113 -7.09 -32.11 6.24
CA PRO A 113 -5.78 -31.98 6.88
C PRO A 113 -4.85 -31.00 6.15
N LEU A 114 -4.84 -31.01 4.82
CA LEU A 114 -4.03 -30.08 4.01
C LEU A 114 -4.49 -28.64 4.24
N PHE A 115 -5.79 -28.36 4.16
CA PHE A 115 -6.33 -27.01 4.35
C PHE A 115 -6.00 -26.44 5.72
N ARG A 116 -6.10 -27.25 6.78
CA ARG A 116 -5.71 -26.85 8.14
C ARG A 116 -4.23 -26.49 8.24
N LYS A 117 -3.35 -27.29 7.61
CA LYS A 117 -1.92 -27.00 7.58
C LYS A 117 -1.62 -25.70 6.83
N LEU A 118 -2.19 -25.51 5.65
CA LEU A 118 -2.05 -24.28 4.86
C LEU A 118 -2.54 -23.06 5.64
N LYS A 119 -3.73 -23.13 6.24
CA LYS A 119 -4.29 -22.04 7.06
C LYS A 119 -3.38 -21.72 8.25
N ARG A 120 -2.80 -22.72 8.92
CA ARG A 120 -1.89 -22.50 10.05
C ARG A 120 -0.55 -21.90 9.62
N TYR A 121 -0.03 -22.32 8.47
CA TYR A 121 1.22 -21.82 7.91
C TYR A 121 1.09 -20.38 7.40
N ARG A 122 -0.02 -20.05 6.73
CA ARG A 122 -0.27 -18.68 6.21
C ARG A 122 -0.81 -17.72 7.26
N GLY A 123 -1.35 -18.23 8.37
CA GLY A 123 -1.84 -17.42 9.49
C GLY A 123 -0.82 -17.36 10.63
N PRO A 124 -1.02 -18.12 11.73
CA PRO A 124 -0.16 -18.05 12.91
C PRO A 124 1.35 -18.17 12.67
N ALA A 125 1.80 -18.95 11.67
CA ALA A 125 3.24 -19.12 11.44
C ALA A 125 3.92 -17.87 10.85
N VAL A 126 3.16 -16.86 10.37
CA VAL A 126 3.71 -15.56 9.96
C VAL A 126 4.34 -14.79 11.13
N ALA A 127 3.94 -15.10 12.37
CA ALA A 127 4.59 -14.53 13.56
C ALA A 127 5.98 -15.12 13.86
N LEU A 128 6.38 -16.19 13.16
CA LEU A 128 7.71 -16.79 13.29
C LEU A 128 8.69 -16.11 12.32
N ASN A 129 9.93 -15.95 12.77
CA ASN A 129 11.02 -15.47 11.90
C ASN A 129 11.16 -16.35 10.65
N ASP A 130 11.62 -15.76 9.56
CA ASP A 130 11.82 -16.46 8.29
C ASP A 130 12.84 -17.60 8.38
N ASP A 131 13.84 -17.48 9.27
CA ASP A 131 14.87 -18.49 9.54
C ASP A 131 14.46 -19.53 10.61
N SER A 132 13.21 -19.50 11.06
CA SER A 132 12.73 -20.42 12.09
C SER A 132 12.69 -21.87 11.61
N ASN A 133 13.41 -22.76 12.29
CA ASN A 133 13.35 -24.22 12.06
C ASN A 133 11.92 -24.77 12.16
N ILE A 134 11.07 -24.17 13.01
CA ILE A 134 9.66 -24.56 13.15
C ILE A 134 8.90 -24.27 11.87
N ARG A 135 9.13 -23.10 11.26
CA ARG A 135 8.49 -22.69 10.01
C ARG A 135 8.98 -23.55 8.84
N THR A 136 10.28 -23.84 8.79
CA THR A 136 10.89 -24.74 7.80
C THR A 136 10.29 -26.15 7.90
N SER A 137 10.18 -26.71 9.11
CA SER A 137 9.56 -28.02 9.33
C SER A 137 8.09 -28.04 8.89
N ALA A 138 7.32 -27.00 9.22
CA ALA A 138 5.91 -26.89 8.80
C ALA A 138 5.75 -26.83 7.27
N LYS A 139 6.68 -26.15 6.57
CA LYS A 139 6.74 -26.14 5.11
C LYS A 139 6.97 -27.55 4.56
N SER A 140 7.99 -28.26 5.06
CA SER A 140 8.28 -29.64 4.65
C SER A 140 7.09 -30.57 4.88
N GLU A 141 6.42 -30.47 6.03
CA GLU A 141 5.24 -31.29 6.32
C GLU A 141 4.06 -31.04 5.37
N ILE A 142 3.88 -29.82 4.88
CA ILE A 142 2.85 -29.52 3.87
C ILE A 142 3.23 -30.16 2.54
N VAL A 143 4.49 -30.01 2.13
CA VAL A 143 5.01 -30.61 0.90
C VAL A 143 4.82 -32.14 0.93
N ASP A 144 5.25 -32.80 2.00
CA ASP A 144 5.10 -34.26 2.18
C ASP A 144 3.63 -34.70 2.20
N THR A 145 2.71 -33.84 2.65
CA THR A 145 1.28 -34.13 2.63
C THR A 145 0.76 -34.16 1.20
N ILE A 146 1.13 -33.19 0.37
CA ILE A 146 0.72 -33.13 -1.04
C ILE A 146 1.38 -34.25 -1.85
N VAL A 147 2.65 -34.57 -1.60
CA VAL A 147 3.34 -35.69 -2.25
C VAL A 147 2.66 -37.03 -1.95
N ARG A 148 2.25 -37.27 -0.69
CA ARG A 148 1.46 -38.46 -0.34
C ARG A 148 0.07 -38.50 -0.98
N LEU A 149 -0.48 -37.36 -1.40
CA LEU A 149 -1.72 -37.31 -2.16
C LEU A 149 -1.53 -37.64 -3.65
N GLY A 150 -0.29 -37.88 -4.10
CA GLY A 150 0.05 -38.34 -5.45
C GLY A 150 0.62 -37.27 -6.37
N GLN A 151 1.02 -36.12 -5.83
CA GLN A 151 1.51 -34.97 -6.60
C GLN A 151 3.02 -34.77 -6.45
N THR A 152 3.60 -33.91 -7.30
CA THR A 152 5.04 -33.60 -7.25
C THR A 152 5.35 -32.56 -6.16
N SER A 153 6.62 -32.49 -5.74
CA SER A 153 7.07 -31.44 -4.81
C SER A 153 6.95 -30.04 -5.40
N GLU A 154 7.05 -29.89 -6.72
CA GLU A 154 6.86 -28.63 -7.43
C GLU A 154 5.41 -28.15 -7.34
N THR A 155 4.45 -29.02 -7.65
CA THR A 155 3.02 -28.75 -7.44
C THR A 155 2.72 -28.43 -5.98
N ALA A 156 3.38 -29.11 -5.05
CA ALA A 156 3.21 -28.86 -3.62
C ALA A 156 3.68 -27.45 -3.20
N LEU A 157 4.82 -26.99 -3.72
CA LEU A 157 5.32 -25.63 -3.49
C LEU A 157 4.41 -24.58 -4.15
N PHE A 158 3.94 -24.84 -5.36
CA PHE A 158 2.97 -23.98 -6.03
C PHE A 158 1.69 -23.83 -5.21
N VAL A 159 1.11 -24.94 -4.73
CA VAL A 159 -0.07 -24.92 -3.86
C VAL A 159 0.20 -24.15 -2.57
N LEU A 160 1.34 -24.39 -1.92
CA LEU A 160 1.74 -23.72 -0.68
C LEU A 160 1.84 -22.21 -0.86
N ASP A 161 2.43 -21.75 -1.95
CA ASP A 161 2.80 -20.35 -2.14
C ASP A 161 1.70 -19.54 -2.84
N ARG A 162 0.82 -20.18 -3.63
CA ARG A 162 -0.09 -19.46 -4.55
C ARG A 162 -1.57 -19.85 -4.49
N VAL A 163 -1.93 -21.05 -4.01
CA VAL A 163 -3.31 -21.57 -4.15
C VAL A 163 -4.07 -21.55 -2.83
N SER A 164 -5.28 -20.99 -2.83
CA SER A 164 -6.22 -21.01 -1.70
C SER A 164 -7.47 -21.83 -2.03
N PHE A 165 -8.08 -22.40 -0.99
CA PHE A 165 -9.27 -23.25 -1.10
C PHE A 165 -10.39 -22.63 -0.29
N VAL A 166 -11.50 -22.30 -0.94
CA VAL A 166 -12.63 -21.59 -0.34
C VAL A 166 -13.88 -22.42 -0.52
N GLN A 167 -14.51 -22.76 0.60
CA GLN A 167 -15.84 -23.35 0.59
C GLN A 167 -16.89 -22.23 0.59
N TYR A 168 -17.91 -22.34 -0.26
CA TYR A 168 -18.93 -21.31 -0.43
C TYR A 168 -20.32 -21.93 -0.66
N SER A 169 -21.35 -21.26 -0.16
CA SER A 169 -22.74 -21.57 -0.46
C SER A 169 -23.44 -20.27 -0.86
N ASP A 170 -24.21 -20.34 -1.95
CA ASP A 170 -25.01 -19.24 -2.47
C ASP A 170 -26.45 -19.19 -1.91
N ASP A 171 -26.71 -19.93 -0.81
CA ASP A 171 -28.05 -20.04 -0.22
C ASP A 171 -28.58 -18.72 0.37
N ASN A 172 -27.70 -17.82 0.82
CA ASN A 172 -28.09 -16.60 1.53
C ASN A 172 -27.20 -15.38 1.20
N VAL A 173 -26.93 -15.17 -0.10
CA VAL A 173 -26.14 -14.04 -0.63
C VAL A 173 -26.59 -12.70 -0.05
N ASP A 174 -27.91 -12.55 0.10
CA ASP A 174 -28.56 -11.33 0.55
C ASP A 174 -28.16 -10.92 1.97
N ALA A 175 -28.20 -11.86 2.92
CA ALA A 175 -27.74 -11.61 4.28
C ALA A 175 -26.20 -11.64 4.36
N GLY A 176 -25.56 -12.50 3.57
CA GLY A 176 -24.10 -12.60 3.47
C GLY A 176 -23.46 -11.26 3.12
N PHE A 177 -24.03 -10.52 2.15
CA PHE A 177 -23.55 -9.19 1.78
C PHE A 177 -23.57 -8.22 2.97
N GLY A 178 -24.67 -8.19 3.74
CA GLY A 178 -24.79 -7.34 4.92
C GLY A 178 -23.76 -7.69 6.00
N THR A 179 -23.61 -8.98 6.31
CA THR A 179 -22.60 -9.47 7.25
C THR A 179 -21.19 -9.09 6.79
N ARG A 180 -20.86 -9.27 5.51
CA ARG A 180 -19.56 -8.90 4.96
C ARG A 180 -19.29 -7.41 5.04
N LEU A 181 -20.33 -6.58 4.84
CA LEU A 181 -20.23 -5.14 4.98
C LEU A 181 -19.86 -4.76 6.42
N GLU A 182 -20.55 -5.33 7.41
CA GLU A 182 -20.26 -5.10 8.83
C GLU A 182 -18.86 -5.61 9.23
N GLU A 183 -18.44 -6.77 8.74
CA GLU A 183 -17.10 -7.34 9.01
C GLU A 183 -15.97 -6.51 8.39
N CYS A 184 -16.13 -6.08 7.13
CA CYS A 184 -15.04 -5.50 6.34
C CYS A 184 -14.99 -3.98 6.42
N LEU A 185 -16.12 -3.33 6.68
CA LEU A 185 -16.26 -1.88 6.76
C LEU A 185 -17.05 -1.49 8.04
N PRO A 186 -16.60 -1.90 9.25
CA PRO A 186 -17.34 -1.75 10.49
C PRO A 186 -17.58 -0.30 10.94
N HIS A 187 -16.90 0.67 10.30
CA HIS A 187 -17.04 2.09 10.59
C HIS A 187 -18.17 2.75 9.78
N LEU A 188 -18.79 2.04 8.83
CA LEU A 188 -19.91 2.55 8.05
C LEU A 188 -21.23 2.20 8.75
N ASP A 189 -21.79 3.17 9.47
CA ASP A 189 -23.10 3.04 10.11
C ASP A 189 -24.23 3.25 9.09
N MET A 190 -24.50 2.21 8.29
CA MET A 190 -25.53 2.23 7.25
C MET A 190 -26.83 1.63 7.76
N SER A 191 -27.96 2.29 7.46
CA SER A 191 -29.27 1.71 7.73
C SER A 191 -29.52 0.48 6.84
N ARG A 192 -30.40 -0.43 7.27
CA ARG A 192 -30.81 -1.60 6.46
C ARG A 192 -31.29 -1.22 5.05
N ARG A 193 -31.93 -0.06 4.91
CA ARG A 193 -32.40 0.47 3.62
C ARG A 193 -31.24 0.86 2.71
N GLU A 194 -30.22 1.53 3.26
CA GLU A 194 -29.03 1.92 2.50
C GLU A 194 -28.18 0.71 2.13
N THR A 195 -28.04 -0.27 3.04
CA THR A 195 -27.37 -1.54 2.74
C THR A 195 -28.05 -2.28 1.60
N ALA A 196 -29.39 -2.36 1.61
CA ALA A 196 -30.14 -2.97 0.52
C ALA A 196 -29.99 -2.19 -0.81
N ALA A 197 -30.02 -0.86 -0.76
CA ALA A 197 -29.82 -0.02 -1.94
C ALA A 197 -28.42 -0.19 -2.54
N PHE A 198 -27.39 -0.20 -1.69
CA PHE A 198 -26.00 -0.40 -2.11
C PHE A 198 -25.83 -1.78 -2.75
N ARG A 199 -26.37 -2.83 -2.13
CA ARG A 199 -26.36 -4.18 -2.69
C ARG A 199 -27.02 -4.24 -4.07
N VAL A 200 -28.17 -3.57 -4.26
CA VAL A 200 -28.85 -3.52 -5.58
C VAL A 200 -27.95 -2.88 -6.63
N LYS A 201 -27.23 -1.80 -6.30
CA LYS A 201 -26.25 -1.18 -7.21
C LYS A 201 -25.06 -2.10 -7.49
N CYS A 202 -24.51 -2.76 -6.48
CA CYS A 202 -23.45 -3.76 -6.66
C CYS A 202 -23.90 -4.91 -7.57
N LYS A 203 -25.13 -5.39 -7.39
CA LYS A 203 -25.70 -6.42 -8.25
C LYS A 203 -25.79 -5.96 -9.71
N GLN A 204 -26.22 -4.72 -9.96
CA GLN A 204 -26.23 -4.17 -11.32
C GLN A 204 -24.84 -4.14 -11.96
N LEU A 205 -23.80 -3.81 -11.18
CA LEU A 205 -22.42 -3.84 -11.65
C LEU A 205 -21.99 -5.28 -12.01
N VAL A 206 -22.23 -6.25 -11.13
CA VAL A 206 -21.94 -7.68 -11.37
C VAL A 206 -22.71 -8.23 -12.56
N ASP A 207 -24.00 -7.96 -12.66
CA ASP A 207 -24.83 -8.40 -13.79
C ASP A 207 -24.33 -7.84 -15.13
N SER A 208 -23.57 -6.73 -15.10
CA SER A 208 -22.96 -6.11 -16.29
C SER A 208 -21.48 -6.48 -16.51
N SER A 209 -20.84 -7.25 -15.62
CA SER A 209 -19.39 -7.48 -15.66
C SER A 209 -18.92 -8.32 -16.85
N PHE A 210 -19.82 -9.03 -17.53
CA PHE A 210 -19.50 -9.69 -18.79
C PHE A 210 -19.27 -8.70 -19.95
N LYS A 211 -19.75 -7.46 -19.81
CA LYS A 211 -19.59 -6.39 -20.82
C LYS A 211 -18.33 -5.56 -20.59
N GLY A 212 -17.68 -5.69 -19.44
CA GLY A 212 -16.53 -4.87 -19.08
C GLY A 212 -16.13 -5.01 -17.61
N ILE A 213 -15.08 -4.29 -17.24
CA ILE A 213 -14.52 -4.32 -15.90
C ILE A 213 -15.42 -3.60 -14.88
N VAL A 214 -15.48 -4.10 -13.65
CA VAL A 214 -16.08 -3.40 -12.50
C VAL A 214 -14.96 -2.81 -11.67
N THR A 215 -14.79 -1.50 -11.69
CA THR A 215 -13.68 -0.84 -10.98
C THR A 215 -14.03 -0.54 -9.54
N ARG A 216 -13.01 -0.32 -8.69
CA ARG A 216 -13.18 0.26 -7.35
C ARG A 216 -14.01 1.54 -7.41
N LYS A 217 -13.76 2.41 -8.40
CA LYS A 217 -14.43 3.71 -8.52
C LYS A 217 -15.93 3.55 -8.75
N ASP A 218 -16.35 2.54 -9.52
CA ASP A 218 -17.76 2.24 -9.75
C ASP A 218 -18.45 1.81 -8.45
N ILE A 219 -17.77 0.96 -7.66
CA ILE A 219 -18.27 0.47 -6.36
C ILE A 219 -18.31 1.61 -5.33
N GLU A 220 -17.27 2.43 -5.24
CA GLU A 220 -17.25 3.61 -4.33
C GLU A 220 -18.35 4.61 -4.69
N THR A 221 -18.62 4.82 -5.99
CA THR A 221 -19.73 5.66 -6.46
C THR A 221 -21.07 5.07 -6.05
N ALA A 222 -21.27 3.77 -6.27
CA ALA A 222 -22.47 3.06 -5.83
C ALA A 222 -22.70 3.16 -4.31
N LEU A 223 -21.65 3.08 -3.49
CA LEU A 223 -21.73 3.25 -2.04
C LEU A 223 -22.24 4.65 -1.68
N VAL A 224 -21.56 5.68 -2.19
CA VAL A 224 -21.86 7.09 -1.90
C VAL A 224 -23.27 7.49 -2.35
N ASP A 225 -23.72 6.98 -3.50
CA ASP A 225 -25.06 7.28 -4.03
C ASP A 225 -26.17 6.57 -3.26
N SER A 226 -25.87 5.38 -2.72
CA SER A 226 -26.86 4.53 -2.03
C SER A 226 -26.96 4.80 -0.53
N ALA A 227 -25.92 5.39 0.06
CA ALA A 227 -25.78 5.58 1.50
C ALA A 227 -25.38 7.02 1.85
N PRO A 228 -26.31 7.99 1.70
CA PRO A 228 -26.03 9.40 1.95
C PRO A 228 -25.63 9.70 3.40
N SER A 229 -26.04 8.88 4.37
CA SER A 229 -25.66 9.03 5.78
C SER A 229 -24.15 8.92 6.02
N VAL A 230 -23.45 8.04 5.30
CA VAL A 230 -22.02 7.77 5.45
C VAL A 230 -21.18 8.38 4.32
N ALA A 231 -21.82 9.02 3.34
CA ALA A 231 -21.14 9.53 2.14
C ALA A 231 -20.04 10.55 2.44
N GLN A 232 -20.26 11.44 3.42
CA GLN A 232 -19.26 12.44 3.77
C GLN A 232 -18.06 11.81 4.49
N ASP A 233 -18.33 10.92 5.44
CA ASP A 233 -17.30 10.19 6.17
C ASP A 233 -16.44 9.35 5.21
N TRP A 234 -17.06 8.63 4.28
CA TRP A 234 -16.35 7.87 3.25
C TRP A 234 -15.39 8.73 2.41
N ARG A 235 -15.81 9.94 2.02
CA ARG A 235 -15.00 10.85 1.19
C ARG A 235 -13.75 11.34 1.91
N VAL A 236 -13.79 11.43 3.24
CA VAL A 236 -12.66 11.87 4.06
C VAL A 236 -11.85 10.71 4.64
N THR A 237 -12.38 9.48 4.63
CA THR A 237 -11.66 8.28 5.09
C THR A 237 -10.36 8.08 4.30
N PRO A 238 -9.19 8.09 4.96
CA PRO A 238 -7.93 7.91 4.28
C PRO A 238 -7.77 6.48 3.73
N SER A 239 -6.92 6.34 2.72
CA SER A 239 -6.44 5.04 2.26
C SER A 239 -5.26 4.60 3.10
N ASP A 240 -5.32 3.42 3.70
CA ASP A 240 -4.18 2.86 4.44
C ASP A 240 -3.06 2.45 3.48
N LEU A 241 -1.84 2.90 3.76
CA LEU A 241 -0.62 2.48 3.10
C LEU A 241 0.28 1.75 4.10
N VAL A 242 0.46 0.45 3.86
CA VAL A 242 1.30 -0.42 4.69
C VAL A 242 2.74 -0.35 4.21
N LEU A 243 3.64 0.09 5.09
CA LEU A 243 5.04 0.30 4.78
C LEU A 243 5.91 -0.79 5.40
N GLY A 244 5.93 -1.95 4.77
CA GLY A 244 6.61 -3.15 5.26
C GLY A 244 6.51 -4.32 4.27
N PRO A 245 7.05 -5.50 4.63
CA PRO A 245 7.03 -6.67 3.76
C PRO A 245 5.61 -7.03 3.34
N VAL A 246 5.45 -7.39 2.07
CA VAL A 246 4.16 -7.83 1.53
C VAL A 246 3.92 -9.27 1.98
N GLY A 247 2.76 -9.52 2.60
CA GLY A 247 2.36 -10.85 3.03
C GLY A 247 1.81 -11.70 1.87
N PHE A 248 1.23 -12.86 2.22
CA PHE A 248 0.52 -13.69 1.24
C PHE A 248 -0.68 -12.95 0.63
N GLU A 249 -1.50 -12.25 1.42
CA GLU A 249 -2.68 -11.55 0.89
C GLU A 249 -2.28 -10.28 0.11
N LEU A 250 -2.84 -10.12 -1.10
CA LEU A 250 -2.61 -8.95 -1.96
C LEU A 250 -3.52 -7.74 -1.65
N GLY A 251 -4.44 -7.89 -0.69
CA GLY A 251 -5.42 -6.87 -0.34
C GLY A 251 -4.85 -5.54 0.16
N PRO A 252 -3.84 -5.53 1.05
CA PRO A 252 -3.24 -4.29 1.54
C PRO A 252 -2.54 -3.51 0.43
N LEU A 253 -2.75 -2.19 0.38
CA LEU A 253 -1.86 -1.31 -0.40
C LEU A 253 -0.54 -1.21 0.35
N ALA A 254 0.48 -1.89 -0.17
CA ALA A 254 1.73 -2.06 0.55
C ALA A 254 2.95 -1.73 -0.32
N LEU A 255 4.01 -1.27 0.34
CA LEU A 255 5.33 -1.09 -0.26
C LEU A 255 6.40 -1.49 0.75
N ASP A 256 7.29 -2.41 0.35
CA ASP A 256 8.40 -2.80 1.20
C ASP A 256 9.50 -1.73 1.18
N ILE A 257 9.67 -1.09 2.33
CA ILE A 257 10.66 -0.03 2.57
C ILE A 257 11.69 -0.43 3.63
N THR A 258 11.73 -1.71 4.04
CA THR A 258 12.55 -2.18 5.18
C THR A 258 14.02 -1.85 5.00
N ALA A 259 14.55 -2.04 3.78
CA ALA A 259 15.93 -1.73 3.43
C ALA A 259 16.32 -0.26 3.71
N PHE A 260 15.38 0.68 3.57
CA PHE A 260 15.60 2.12 3.75
C PHE A 260 15.54 2.57 5.22
N ASN A 261 15.00 1.75 6.11
CA ASN A 261 14.99 2.00 7.56
C ASN A 261 16.05 1.19 8.33
N GLY A 262 16.52 0.10 7.73
CA GLY A 262 17.37 -0.91 8.37
C GLY A 262 18.85 -0.55 8.49
N LEU A 263 19.61 -1.53 8.97
CA LEU A 263 21.06 -1.53 8.94
C LEU A 263 21.53 -1.71 7.48
N GLY A 264 22.55 -0.97 7.06
CA GLY A 264 23.06 -1.02 5.68
C GLY A 264 22.38 -0.07 4.68
N ARG A 265 21.48 0.81 5.14
CA ARG A 265 20.83 1.82 4.29
C ARG A 265 21.81 2.81 3.65
N ASP A 266 22.99 2.97 4.23
CA ASP A 266 24.11 3.74 3.70
C ASP A 266 24.70 3.17 2.40
N SER A 267 24.42 1.89 2.10
CA SER A 267 24.92 1.20 0.90
C SER A 267 23.95 1.16 -0.28
N LEU A 268 22.71 1.65 -0.13
CA LEU A 268 21.66 1.51 -1.16
C LEU A 268 21.94 2.28 -2.46
N GLY A 269 22.65 3.42 -2.37
CA GLY A 269 22.95 4.28 -3.51
C GLY A 269 21.72 5.01 -4.10
N GLN A 270 21.96 5.97 -4.99
CA GLN A 270 20.92 6.84 -5.54
C GLN A 270 19.84 6.07 -6.33
N ALA A 271 20.24 5.08 -7.13
CA ALA A 271 19.30 4.33 -7.99
C ALA A 271 18.21 3.59 -7.19
N ALA A 272 18.54 3.10 -5.98
CA ALA A 272 17.55 2.47 -5.10
C ALA A 272 16.53 3.49 -4.59
N TRP A 273 16.98 4.69 -4.22
CA TRP A 273 16.09 5.78 -3.82
C TRP A 273 15.21 6.29 -4.96
N ASP A 274 15.75 6.40 -6.17
CA ASP A 274 14.99 6.79 -7.37
C ASP A 274 13.89 5.77 -7.68
N LYS A 275 14.22 4.47 -7.58
CA LYS A 275 13.23 3.39 -7.75
C LYS A 275 12.13 3.46 -6.69
N LEU A 276 12.50 3.70 -5.43
CA LEU A 276 11.53 3.86 -4.35
C LEU A 276 10.61 5.08 -4.60
N GLN A 277 11.18 6.21 -4.99
CA GLN A 277 10.43 7.41 -5.32
C GLN A 277 9.44 7.16 -6.46
N LEU A 278 9.87 6.46 -7.52
CA LEU A 278 8.98 6.08 -8.62
C LEU A 278 7.82 5.22 -8.13
N SER A 279 8.08 4.19 -7.32
CA SER A 279 7.01 3.33 -6.77
C SER A 279 6.03 4.11 -5.89
N LEU A 280 6.49 5.08 -5.11
CA LEU A 280 5.62 5.96 -4.31
C LEU A 280 4.77 6.88 -5.19
N VAL A 281 5.33 7.39 -6.31
CA VAL A 281 4.60 8.20 -7.28
C VAL A 281 3.49 7.38 -7.94
N GLU A 282 3.81 6.16 -8.38
CA GLU A 282 2.86 5.21 -8.97
C GLU A 282 1.72 4.85 -8.02
N ILE A 283 2.01 4.63 -6.72
CA ILE A 283 0.96 4.45 -5.71
C ILE A 283 0.05 5.69 -5.68
N GLY A 284 0.64 6.89 -5.68
CA GLY A 284 -0.14 8.13 -5.73
C GLY A 284 -1.03 8.24 -6.98
N ASP A 285 -0.51 7.87 -8.15
CA ASP A 285 -1.28 7.91 -9.41
C ASP A 285 -2.44 6.90 -9.38
N PHE A 286 -2.18 5.68 -8.90
CA PHE A 286 -3.22 4.69 -8.69
C PHE A 286 -4.32 5.18 -7.72
N LEU A 287 -3.96 5.88 -6.65
CA LEU A 287 -4.94 6.49 -5.73
C LEU A 287 -5.76 7.61 -6.42
N HIS A 288 -5.16 8.40 -7.31
CA HIS A 288 -5.88 9.41 -8.07
C HIS A 288 -6.88 8.81 -9.06
N GLU A 289 -6.47 7.75 -9.75
CA GLU A 289 -7.26 7.09 -10.79
C GLU A 289 -8.40 6.25 -10.22
N SER A 290 -8.12 5.47 -9.16
CA SER A 290 -9.04 4.47 -8.63
C SER A 290 -10.11 4.99 -7.68
N ARG A 291 -9.94 6.19 -7.11
CA ARG A 291 -10.81 6.72 -6.05
C ARG A 291 -10.87 8.25 -6.06
N THR A 292 -11.88 8.81 -5.40
CA THR A 292 -12.07 10.28 -5.28
C THR A 292 -11.45 10.86 -4.01
N ARG A 293 -11.42 10.06 -2.94
CA ARG A 293 -10.75 10.38 -1.68
C ARG A 293 -9.24 10.57 -1.87
N ARG A 294 -8.66 11.46 -1.08
CA ARG A 294 -7.25 11.89 -1.20
C ARG A 294 -6.46 11.77 0.11
N GLY A 295 -7.07 11.28 1.17
CA GLY A 295 -6.35 10.97 2.40
C GLY A 295 -5.49 9.72 2.24
N VAL A 296 -4.28 9.74 2.80
CA VAL A 296 -3.41 8.57 2.96
C VAL A 296 -3.03 8.44 4.42
N ARG A 297 -3.24 7.26 5.00
CA ARG A 297 -2.83 6.93 6.37
C ARG A 297 -1.59 6.06 6.34
N LEU A 298 -0.58 6.44 7.12
CA LEU A 298 0.68 5.70 7.22
C LEU A 298 1.34 5.87 8.59
N SER A 299 2.18 4.89 8.96
CA SER A 299 3.01 5.02 10.16
C SER A 299 4.06 6.12 9.95
N ALA A 300 4.32 6.92 10.97
CA ALA A 300 5.38 7.90 10.93
C ALA A 300 6.72 7.34 11.42
N LYS A 301 6.86 6.05 11.71
CA LYS A 301 8.05 5.48 12.35
C LYS A 301 9.16 5.14 11.34
N HIS A 302 9.78 6.18 10.78
CA HIS A 302 10.79 6.06 9.73
C HIS A 302 12.03 6.93 9.97
N ARG A 303 13.12 6.63 9.25
CA ARG A 303 14.31 7.49 9.18
C ARG A 303 14.02 8.79 8.44
N MET A 304 14.90 9.79 8.58
CA MET A 304 14.59 11.17 8.22
C MET A 304 14.42 11.35 6.71
N SER A 305 15.34 10.79 5.93
CA SER A 305 15.27 10.87 4.47
C SER A 305 14.02 10.21 3.91
N LEU A 306 13.71 9.01 4.38
CA LEU A 306 12.52 8.27 3.98
C LEU A 306 11.23 8.97 4.42
N SER A 307 11.20 9.49 5.65
CA SER A 307 10.09 10.31 6.15
C SER A 307 9.81 11.49 5.23
N CYS A 308 10.86 12.24 4.89
CA CYS A 308 10.74 13.39 4.00
C CYS A 308 10.29 12.99 2.58
N LEU A 309 10.81 11.87 2.04
CA LEU A 309 10.40 11.34 0.74
C LEU A 309 8.91 10.95 0.72
N LEU A 310 8.42 10.25 1.74
CA LEU A 310 7.01 9.85 1.85
C LEU A 310 6.09 11.09 1.77
N GLY A 311 6.41 12.12 2.55
CA GLY A 311 5.70 13.39 2.47
C GLY A 311 5.77 14.02 1.07
N TYR A 312 6.97 14.08 0.48
CA TYR A 312 7.20 14.70 -0.82
C TYR A 312 6.42 14.03 -1.96
N CYS A 313 6.32 12.70 -1.94
CA CYS A 313 5.57 11.92 -2.93
C CYS A 313 4.04 12.04 -2.74
N PHE A 314 3.57 12.02 -1.49
CA PHE A 314 2.16 12.23 -1.14
C PHE A 314 1.94 13.68 -0.68
N SER A 315 2.29 14.64 -1.54
CA SER A 315 2.35 16.04 -1.17
C SER A 315 1.02 16.78 -1.27
N ALA A 316 0.95 17.93 -0.57
CA ALA A 316 -0.17 18.85 -0.71
C ALA A 316 -0.31 19.38 -2.15
N THR A 317 0.80 19.52 -2.87
CA THR A 317 0.80 19.93 -4.29
C THR A 317 0.13 18.91 -5.19
N ARG A 318 0.22 17.62 -4.86
CA ARG A 318 -0.54 16.54 -5.52
C ARG A 318 -1.93 16.35 -4.91
N ASN A 319 -2.40 17.29 -4.10
CA ASN A 319 -3.73 17.28 -3.49
C ASN A 319 -3.97 16.07 -2.56
N PHE A 320 -2.93 15.54 -1.93
CA PHE A 320 -3.07 14.55 -0.85
C PHE A 320 -3.27 15.23 0.51
N THR A 321 -3.94 14.54 1.42
CA THR A 321 -3.85 14.79 2.86
C THR A 321 -3.26 13.55 3.54
N LEU A 322 -2.58 13.74 4.66
CA LEU A 322 -1.88 12.67 5.37
C LEU A 322 -2.43 12.53 6.79
N VAL A 323 -2.72 11.29 7.19
CA VAL A 323 -2.99 10.92 8.58
C VAL A 323 -1.82 10.10 9.08
N LEU A 324 -1.00 10.70 9.96
CA LEU A 324 0.25 10.11 10.43
C LEU A 324 0.07 9.50 11.81
N ASP A 325 0.38 8.21 11.94
CA ASP A 325 0.41 7.51 13.22
C ASP A 325 1.82 7.61 13.85
N HIS A 326 1.95 8.34 14.94
CA HIS A 326 3.22 8.54 15.65
C HIS A 326 3.03 8.46 17.17
N ASN A 327 3.63 7.44 17.81
CA ASN A 327 3.57 7.24 19.27
C ASN A 327 2.13 7.30 19.83
N ASP A 328 1.21 6.55 19.19
CA ASP A 328 -0.21 6.47 19.55
C ASP A 328 -1.00 7.79 19.38
N GLN A 329 -0.42 8.76 18.66
CA GLN A 329 -1.07 10.01 18.27
C GLN A 329 -1.29 10.09 16.77
N LEU A 330 -2.40 10.71 16.37
CA LEU A 330 -2.73 10.97 14.97
C LEU A 330 -2.49 12.44 14.62
N PHE A 331 -1.72 12.68 13.57
CA PHE A 331 -1.51 14.02 13.00
C PHE A 331 -2.14 14.07 11.60
N ASP A 332 -3.16 14.91 11.43
CA ASP A 332 -3.90 15.06 10.18
C ASP A 332 -3.52 16.36 9.45
N THR A 333 -2.88 16.26 8.29
CA THR A 333 -2.45 17.43 7.51
C THR A 333 -3.60 18.17 6.81
N ALA A 334 -4.83 17.62 6.84
CA ALA A 334 -6.04 18.35 6.46
C ALA A 334 -6.38 19.47 7.45
N VAL A 335 -5.91 19.37 8.70
CA VAL A 335 -6.04 20.44 9.70
C VAL A 335 -4.92 21.46 9.51
N HIS A 336 -5.28 22.73 9.37
CA HIS A 336 -4.34 23.81 9.04
C HIS A 336 -4.11 24.83 10.17
N THR A 337 -4.73 24.60 11.34
CA THR A 337 -4.55 25.43 12.52
C THR A 337 -3.07 25.46 12.92
N ARG A 338 -2.59 26.63 13.36
CA ARG A 338 -1.21 26.85 13.82
C ARG A 338 -1.20 27.29 15.27
N ALA A 339 -0.24 26.79 16.04
CA ALA A 339 0.02 27.28 17.39
C ALA A 339 0.58 28.71 17.34
N PRO A 340 0.22 29.59 18.28
CA PRO A 340 0.77 30.94 18.35
C PRO A 340 2.25 30.92 18.79
N GLY A 341 3.00 31.95 18.39
CA GLY A 341 4.41 32.10 18.75
C GLY A 341 5.37 31.57 17.69
N LEU A 342 6.66 31.62 18.00
CA LEU A 342 7.75 31.11 17.16
C LEU A 342 8.19 29.74 17.68
N PHE A 343 8.36 28.77 16.78
CA PHE A 343 8.88 27.45 17.13
C PHE A 343 10.41 27.40 17.06
N PHE A 344 11.02 28.02 16.04
CA PHE A 344 12.47 27.96 15.81
C PHE A 344 13.17 29.29 16.09
N ARG A 345 14.39 29.18 16.63
CA ARG A 345 15.41 30.23 16.47
C ARG A 345 16.15 29.98 15.16
N VAL A 346 16.11 30.96 14.27
CA VAL A 346 16.79 30.94 12.97
C VAL A 346 18.13 31.65 13.08
N ASN A 347 19.22 30.99 12.67
CA ASN A 347 20.54 31.60 12.50
C ASN A 347 21.03 31.30 11.08
N GLU A 348 21.61 32.30 10.43
CA GLU A 348 22.08 32.19 9.05
C GLU A 348 23.42 32.91 8.91
N ASP A 349 24.29 32.35 8.06
CA ASP A 349 25.54 33.00 7.67
C ASP A 349 25.28 34.29 6.89
N ALA A 350 26.26 35.20 6.88
CA ALA A 350 26.20 36.41 6.05
C ALA A 350 26.06 36.06 4.56
N LEU A 351 25.45 36.98 3.79
CA LEU A 351 25.28 36.81 2.35
C LEU A 351 26.60 36.47 1.67
N SER A 352 26.62 35.34 0.97
CA SER A 352 27.74 34.90 0.16
C SER A 352 27.24 34.64 -1.26
N THR A 353 27.91 35.23 -2.26
CA THR A 353 27.67 34.93 -3.67
C THR A 353 28.47 33.72 -4.16
N LEU A 354 29.27 33.12 -3.28
CA LEU A 354 30.05 31.92 -3.55
C LEU A 354 29.24 30.70 -3.12
N GLY A 355 28.39 30.18 -4.01
CA GLY A 355 27.78 28.89 -3.79
C GLY A 355 26.53 28.64 -4.62
N MET A 356 26.59 27.63 -5.50
CA MET A 356 25.37 27.03 -6.09
C MET A 356 24.66 26.09 -5.09
N GLN A 357 25.26 25.87 -3.92
CA GLN A 357 24.84 24.92 -2.90
C GLN A 357 24.83 25.60 -1.52
N GLY A 358 23.79 25.36 -0.72
CA GLY A 358 23.72 25.81 0.67
C GLY A 358 23.35 24.69 1.61
N VAL A 359 23.77 24.79 2.87
CA VAL A 359 23.53 23.80 3.92
C VAL A 359 22.43 24.29 4.85
N ALA A 360 21.35 23.53 4.98
CA ALA A 360 20.26 23.83 5.90
C ALA A 360 20.14 22.73 6.96
N THR A 361 19.99 23.15 8.23
CA THR A 361 19.90 22.24 9.37
C THR A 361 18.66 22.53 10.19
N ILE A 362 17.92 21.50 10.56
CA ILE A 362 16.74 21.59 11.43
C ILE A 362 16.93 20.61 12.58
N SER A 363 16.96 21.12 13.82
CA SER A 363 17.25 20.30 15.00
C SER A 363 16.39 20.66 16.20
N PHE A 364 15.62 19.68 16.67
CA PHE A 364 14.80 19.76 17.89
C PHE A 364 14.40 18.34 18.37
N PRO A 365 14.16 18.14 19.69
CA PRO A 365 14.26 19.11 20.77
C PRO A 365 15.70 19.29 21.31
N ASN A 366 16.66 18.50 20.82
CA ASN A 366 18.03 18.52 21.38
C ASN A 366 18.86 19.73 20.96
N GLY A 367 18.38 20.50 19.97
CA GLY A 367 18.83 21.87 19.66
C GLY A 367 20.31 22.06 19.26
N THR A 368 21.01 21.02 18.79
CA THR A 368 22.43 21.11 18.39
C THR A 368 22.68 20.60 16.97
N ASN A 369 23.59 21.27 16.27
CA ASN A 369 24.00 21.03 14.87
C ASN A 369 25.53 20.87 14.71
N ALA A 370 26.26 20.63 15.81
CA ALA A 370 27.72 20.54 15.79
C ALA A 370 28.24 19.39 14.90
N ASP A 371 27.47 18.30 14.84
CA ASP A 371 27.67 17.15 13.95
C ASP A 371 27.63 17.55 12.47
N VAL A 372 26.68 18.41 12.06
CA VAL A 372 26.58 18.87 10.66
C VAL A 372 27.79 19.71 10.25
N GLY A 373 28.30 20.58 11.12
CA GLY A 373 29.44 21.43 10.80
C GLY A 373 30.70 20.64 10.41
N VAL A 374 30.96 19.53 11.09
CA VAL A 374 32.08 18.61 10.78
C VAL A 374 31.81 17.84 9.49
N ASN A 375 30.59 17.30 9.34
CA ASN A 375 30.23 16.50 8.18
C ASN A 375 30.13 17.31 6.89
N ALA A 376 29.67 18.57 6.96
CA ALA A 376 29.61 19.47 5.81
C ALA A 376 31.00 19.65 5.18
N LYS A 377 32.07 19.77 5.98
CA LYS A 377 33.44 19.85 5.45
C LYS A 377 33.86 18.55 4.74
N ILE A 378 33.55 17.40 5.32
CA ILE A 378 33.85 16.08 4.72
C ILE A 378 33.11 15.89 3.38
N LEU A 379 31.90 16.44 3.28
CA LEU A 379 31.07 16.41 2.08
C LEU A 379 31.43 17.49 1.05
N GLY A 380 32.47 18.29 1.28
CA GLY A 380 32.88 19.38 0.38
C GLY A 380 31.98 20.63 0.43
N LEU A 381 31.15 20.76 1.47
CA LEU A 381 30.20 21.86 1.71
C LEU A 381 30.69 22.84 2.79
N GLY A 382 31.99 22.84 3.09
CA GLY A 382 32.57 23.65 4.17
C GLY A 382 32.35 25.15 3.99
N ASP A 383 32.48 25.61 2.74
CA ASP A 383 32.39 27.02 2.35
C ASP A 383 30.98 27.43 1.89
N SER A 384 30.04 26.49 1.81
CA SER A 384 28.64 26.79 1.50
C SER A 384 28.01 27.63 2.60
N PRO A 385 27.13 28.60 2.25
CA PRO A 385 26.35 29.34 3.24
C PRO A 385 25.50 28.36 4.05
N LYS A 386 25.30 28.68 5.34
CA LYS A 386 24.56 27.81 6.27
C LYS A 386 23.34 28.49 6.85
N LEU A 387 22.27 27.71 6.97
CA LEU A 387 21.04 28.03 7.69
C LEU A 387 20.84 27.02 8.82
N SER A 388 20.54 27.51 10.02
CA SER A 388 20.25 26.69 11.20
C SER A 388 18.91 27.07 11.82
N LEU A 389 18.00 26.12 11.89
CA LEU A 389 16.76 26.19 12.66
C LEU A 389 16.89 25.29 13.88
N VAL A 390 16.83 25.91 15.05
CA VAL A 390 17.08 25.24 16.33
C VAL A 390 15.92 25.49 17.27
N SER A 391 15.43 24.43 17.93
CA SER A 391 14.43 24.54 18.98
C SER A 391 14.64 23.49 20.06
N THR A 392 14.21 23.82 21.28
CA THR A 392 14.06 22.89 22.40
C THR A 392 12.62 22.46 22.63
N GLU A 393 11.68 23.02 21.87
CA GLU A 393 10.25 22.71 21.96
C GLU A 393 9.94 21.30 21.44
N ILE A 394 8.83 20.75 21.91
CA ILE A 394 8.29 19.44 21.50
C ILE A 394 7.00 19.66 20.72
N VAL A 395 6.81 18.90 19.65
CA VAL A 395 5.55 18.88 18.90
C VAL A 395 4.56 17.98 19.64
N ALA A 396 3.59 18.58 20.33
CA ALA A 396 2.57 17.88 21.10
C ALA A 396 1.26 17.63 20.33
N ASP A 397 0.99 18.43 19.29
CA ASP A 397 -0.24 18.38 18.52
C ASP A 397 -0.04 18.85 17.06
N ILE A 398 -1.11 18.78 16.27
CA ILE A 398 -1.10 19.21 14.87
C ILE A 398 -0.87 20.72 14.70
N ALA A 399 -1.26 21.54 15.68
CA ALA A 399 -1.09 22.99 15.60
C ALA A 399 0.39 23.39 15.75
N GLY A 400 1.11 22.79 16.71
CA GLY A 400 2.55 22.93 16.88
C GLY A 400 3.32 22.37 15.70
N LEU A 401 2.90 21.21 15.16
CA LEU A 401 3.50 20.63 13.95
C LEU A 401 3.39 21.59 12.76
N ASN A 402 2.20 22.15 12.52
CA ASN A 402 1.96 23.10 11.43
C ASN A 402 2.79 24.38 11.58
N THR A 403 2.94 24.91 12.80
CA THR A 403 3.80 26.08 13.05
C THR A 403 5.25 25.77 12.71
N ALA A 404 5.80 24.68 13.24
CA ALA A 404 7.17 24.24 12.95
C ALA A 404 7.41 24.04 11.44
N VAL A 405 6.52 23.31 10.76
CA VAL A 405 6.65 23.06 9.31
C VAL A 405 6.55 24.35 8.50
N SER A 406 5.64 25.26 8.87
CA SER A 406 5.48 26.54 8.19
C SER A 406 6.73 27.40 8.31
N GLU A 407 7.31 27.52 9.50
CA GLU A 407 8.54 28.29 9.73
C GLU A 407 9.73 27.68 9.00
N ALA A 408 9.90 26.37 9.07
CA ALA A 408 10.97 25.66 8.39
C ALA A 408 10.88 25.85 6.87
N LYS A 409 9.70 25.66 6.27
CA LYS A 409 9.51 25.89 4.84
C LYS A 409 9.84 27.32 4.44
N LEU A 410 9.34 28.31 5.19
CA LEU A 410 9.58 29.72 4.88
C LEU A 410 11.08 30.04 4.91
N ALA A 411 11.78 29.64 5.97
CA ALA A 411 13.22 29.86 6.11
C ALA A 411 14.01 29.20 4.97
N LEU A 412 13.66 27.98 4.56
CA LEU A 412 14.32 27.28 3.45
C LEU A 412 14.13 28.01 2.12
N VAL A 413 12.91 28.49 1.83
CA VAL A 413 12.60 29.25 0.62
C VAL A 413 13.37 30.57 0.58
N GLU A 414 13.33 31.33 1.68
CA GLU A 414 14.02 32.61 1.79
C GLU A 414 15.53 32.47 1.70
N PHE A 415 16.10 31.46 2.37
CA PHE A 415 17.53 31.17 2.33
C PHE A 415 17.98 30.81 0.91
N ARG A 416 17.25 29.92 0.22
CA ARG A 416 17.52 29.61 -1.19
C ARG A 416 17.45 30.86 -2.07
N ALA A 417 16.43 31.68 -1.91
CA ALA A 417 16.24 32.87 -2.73
C ALA A 417 17.32 33.92 -2.50
N ARG A 418 17.66 34.21 -1.24
CA ARG A 418 18.66 35.23 -0.87
C ARG A 418 20.07 34.88 -1.33
N HIS A 419 20.46 33.61 -1.28
CA HIS A 419 21.77 33.14 -1.74
C HIS A 419 21.75 32.57 -3.18
N GLN A 420 20.61 32.64 -3.88
CA GLN A 420 20.42 32.14 -5.25
C GLN A 420 20.86 30.67 -5.46
N LEU A 421 20.53 29.82 -4.49
CA LEU A 421 21.02 28.44 -4.46
C LEU A 421 20.32 27.56 -5.51
N GLN A 422 21.10 26.71 -6.17
CA GLN A 422 20.57 25.65 -7.05
C GLN A 422 20.21 24.38 -6.28
N CYS A 423 20.91 24.09 -5.18
CA CYS A 423 20.69 22.91 -4.35
C CYS A 423 20.77 23.23 -2.85
N LEU A 424 19.81 22.73 -2.08
CA LEU A 424 19.85 22.75 -0.62
C LEU A 424 20.27 21.38 -0.08
N HIS A 425 21.27 21.35 0.78
CA HIS A 425 21.70 20.17 1.51
C HIS A 425 21.01 20.18 2.87
N LEU A 426 19.94 19.40 3.02
CA LEU A 426 19.04 19.44 4.16
C LEU A 426 19.33 18.30 5.15
N PHE A 427 19.72 18.69 6.35
CA PHE A 427 19.99 17.80 7.47
C PHE A 427 18.89 17.97 8.52
N ILE A 428 18.17 16.89 8.83
CA ILE A 428 17.04 16.90 9.78
C ILE A 428 17.39 16.03 10.97
N LYS A 429 17.23 16.60 12.17
CA LYS A 429 17.36 15.93 13.46
C LYS A 429 16.13 16.27 14.30
N ALA A 430 15.04 15.58 13.98
CA ALA A 430 13.71 15.88 14.49
C ALA A 430 12.88 14.60 14.65
N PRO A 431 11.74 14.65 15.34
CA PRO A 431 10.73 13.62 15.25
C PRO A 431 10.30 13.35 13.79
N SER A 432 10.12 12.09 13.42
CA SER A 432 9.95 11.68 12.01
C SER A 432 8.66 12.19 11.37
N MET A 433 7.57 12.32 12.12
CA MET A 433 6.33 12.96 11.63
C MET A 433 6.54 14.41 11.17
N PHE A 434 7.49 15.15 11.78
CA PHE A 434 7.89 16.46 11.27
C PHE A 434 8.56 16.37 9.90
N ALA A 435 9.47 15.42 9.70
CA ALA A 435 10.12 15.24 8.41
C ALA A 435 9.10 14.86 7.31
N ILE A 436 8.10 14.01 7.63
CA ILE A 436 7.00 13.69 6.70
C ILE A 436 6.17 14.95 6.38
N ALA A 437 5.71 15.67 7.40
CA ALA A 437 4.88 16.86 7.22
C ALA A 437 5.64 18.00 6.50
N LEU A 438 6.95 18.13 6.74
CA LEU A 438 7.81 19.05 6.00
C LEU A 438 7.90 18.63 4.53
N GLY A 439 8.29 17.38 4.26
CA GLY A 439 8.34 16.81 2.90
C GLY A 439 7.04 17.04 2.12
N HIS A 440 5.90 16.83 2.77
CA HIS A 440 4.55 17.07 2.25
C HIS A 440 4.28 18.51 1.77
N ARG A 441 5.11 19.47 2.21
CA ARG A 441 5.02 20.89 1.85
C ARG A 441 6.26 21.41 1.13
N LEU A 442 7.28 20.58 0.84
CA LEU A 442 8.55 21.02 0.23
C LEU A 442 8.53 21.11 -1.31
N ASN A 443 7.50 20.61 -1.99
CA ASN A 443 7.42 20.75 -3.45
C ASN A 443 7.46 22.23 -3.87
N GLY A 444 8.29 22.53 -4.87
CA GLY A 444 8.53 23.90 -5.35
C GLY A 444 9.61 24.68 -4.60
N VAL A 445 10.16 24.16 -3.50
CA VAL A 445 11.32 24.78 -2.81
C VAL A 445 12.59 24.70 -3.65
N GLY A 446 12.69 23.77 -4.60
CA GLY A 446 13.85 23.55 -5.47
C GLY A 446 14.52 22.21 -5.21
N ARG A 447 15.71 22.00 -5.78
CA ARG A 447 16.46 20.74 -5.58
C ARG A 447 16.97 20.64 -4.14
N ILE A 448 16.68 19.52 -3.49
CA ILE A 448 17.09 19.25 -2.11
C ILE A 448 17.84 17.91 -2.07
N GLN A 449 19.05 17.89 -1.55
CA GLN A 449 19.76 16.66 -1.15
C GLN A 449 19.46 16.37 0.32
N LEU A 450 18.94 15.18 0.60
CA LEU A 450 18.68 14.70 1.96
C LEU A 450 19.83 13.85 2.50
N TYR A 451 19.93 13.82 3.83
CA TYR A 451 20.95 13.07 4.55
C TYR A 451 20.35 12.32 5.73
N ASP A 452 20.82 11.09 5.93
CA ASP A 452 20.55 10.32 7.14
C ASP A 452 21.81 10.26 8.00
N TRP A 453 21.61 10.24 9.32
CA TRP A 453 22.67 9.92 10.28
C TRP A 453 22.80 8.40 10.41
N ASP A 454 23.97 7.85 10.10
CA ASP A 454 24.27 6.44 10.26
C ASP A 454 25.72 6.24 10.71
N GLN A 455 25.92 5.34 11.69
CA GLN A 455 27.24 4.97 12.22
C GLN A 455 28.16 6.16 12.55
N GLY A 456 27.61 7.27 13.05
CA GLY A 456 28.39 8.43 13.49
C GLY A 456 28.71 9.46 12.40
N LYS A 457 28.13 9.34 11.21
CA LYS A 457 28.31 10.30 10.10
C LYS A 457 27.01 10.53 9.34
N TYR A 458 26.96 11.64 8.59
CA TYR A 458 25.89 11.86 7.62
C TYR A 458 26.21 11.21 6.28
N VAL A 459 25.25 10.46 5.74
CA VAL A 459 25.35 9.83 4.42
C VAL A 459 24.32 10.45 3.47
N PRO A 460 24.71 10.82 2.23
CA PRO A 460 23.76 11.29 1.25
C PRO A 460 22.79 10.16 0.91
N THR A 461 21.52 10.51 0.74
CA THR A 461 20.45 9.54 0.47
C THR A 461 19.81 9.80 -0.89
N LEU A 462 18.91 10.78 -0.98
CA LEU A 462 18.20 11.08 -2.22
C LEU A 462 18.14 12.58 -2.54
N HIS A 463 17.86 12.86 -3.82
CA HIS A 463 17.50 14.17 -4.31
C HIS A 463 15.98 14.30 -4.45
N LEU A 464 15.41 15.31 -3.81
CA LEU A 464 14.07 15.79 -4.15
C LEU A 464 14.21 16.84 -5.26
N ILE A 465 13.45 16.68 -6.33
CA ILE A 465 13.46 17.56 -7.51
C ILE A 465 12.09 18.18 -7.70
#